data_AF-A0AAU5CSW5-F1
#
_entry.id   AF-A0AAU5CSW5-F1
#
_cell.length_a   1.000
_cell.length_b   1.000
_cell.length_c   1.000
_cell.angle_alpha   90.00
_cell.angle_beta   90.00
_cell.angle_gamma   90.00
#
_symmetry.space_group_name_H-M   'P 1'
#
loop_
_entity.id
_entity.type
_entity.pdbx_description
1 polymer ?
#
loop_
_entity_poly.entity_id
_entity_poly.type
_entity_poly.pdbx_seq_one_letter_code
_entity_poly.pdbx_strand_id
1 'polypeptide(L)'
;MNSPQYQGPGPYNTPQYTAPLPPAPSPRKPSRAKAWVTHGAVAFVALLVGTGIGSSGEADADGKAGASAKPGPTVTATATATARETAKAAPAPTVTKTVTAKPKKTEKPGPPSTFSGDGEYLVGEDIAAGTYKTAGGDGSFGCYWARLKDASGEFDAIIANNNLEGPGRVTLNKGEYFQTKRCAEWKKAG
;
A
#
# COMPACT_ATOMS: atom_id res chain seq x y z
N MET A 1 40.93 -61.27 46.40
CA MET A 1 39.69 -61.65 45.70
C MET A 1 39.20 -60.40 44.98
N ASN A 2 38.85 -60.49 43.69
CA ASN A 2 38.48 -59.32 42.88
C ASN A 2 37.03 -59.46 42.40
N SER A 3 36.14 -58.54 42.78
CA SER A 3 34.72 -58.61 42.42
C SER A 3 34.48 -58.00 41.04
N PRO A 4 33.80 -58.69 40.11
CA PRO A 4 33.43 -58.11 38.83
C PRO A 4 32.35 -57.03 39.03
N GLN A 5 32.62 -55.81 38.54
CA GLN A 5 31.64 -54.73 38.48
C GLN A 5 30.62 -55.03 37.39
N TYR A 6 29.36 -55.24 37.76
CA TYR A 6 28.27 -55.49 36.81
C TYR A 6 27.78 -54.17 36.21
N GLN A 7 28.24 -53.83 35.01
CA GLN A 7 27.68 -52.69 34.25
C GLN A 7 26.32 -53.10 33.68
N GLY A 8 25.24 -52.61 34.28
CA GLY A 8 23.89 -52.82 33.77
C GLY A 8 23.64 -52.09 32.44
N PRO A 9 22.73 -52.60 31.59
CA PRO A 9 22.37 -51.92 30.34
C PRO A 9 21.74 -50.55 30.61
N GLY A 10 22.19 -49.53 29.89
CA GLY A 10 21.68 -48.17 30.01
C GLY A 10 20.20 -48.02 29.59
N PRO A 11 19.50 -46.98 30.06
CA PRO A 11 18.07 -46.82 29.82
C PRO A 11 17.75 -46.53 28.34
N TYR A 12 17.03 -47.48 27.73
CA TYR A 12 16.06 -47.29 26.64
C TYR A 12 16.43 -46.35 25.49
N ASN A 13 17.15 -46.88 24.50
CA ASN A 13 17.05 -46.40 23.12
C ASN A 13 15.78 -47.00 22.48
N THR A 14 14.66 -46.27 22.50
CA THR A 14 13.43 -46.67 21.80
C THR A 14 13.39 -46.05 20.39
N PRO A 15 13.31 -46.86 19.32
CA PRO A 15 13.14 -46.32 17.97
C PRO A 15 11.78 -45.61 17.88
N GLN A 16 11.80 -44.33 17.53
CA GLN A 16 10.60 -43.51 17.38
C GLN A 16 9.79 -44.00 16.17
N TYR A 17 8.72 -44.76 16.42
CA TYR A 17 7.80 -45.22 15.37
C TYR A 17 6.88 -44.07 14.94
N THR A 18 7.34 -43.24 14.00
CA THR A 18 6.49 -42.22 13.38
C THR A 18 5.43 -42.88 12.52
N ALA A 19 4.17 -42.85 12.97
CA ALA A 19 3.03 -43.28 12.17
C ALA A 19 2.93 -42.46 10.87
N PRO A 20 2.51 -43.06 9.74
CA PRO A 20 2.27 -42.32 8.51
C PRO A 20 1.24 -41.21 8.72
N LEU A 21 1.53 -40.01 8.21
CA LEU A 21 0.58 -38.90 8.22
C LEU A 21 -0.69 -39.28 7.43
N PRO A 22 -1.90 -38.93 7.91
CA PRO A 22 -3.12 -39.13 7.15
C PRO A 22 -3.09 -38.32 5.84
N PRO A 23 -3.74 -38.78 4.77
CA PRO A 23 -3.79 -38.05 3.51
C PRO A 23 -4.45 -36.68 3.69
N ALA A 24 -3.88 -35.65 3.05
CA ALA A 24 -4.39 -34.29 3.13
C ALA A 24 -5.83 -34.19 2.59
N PRO A 25 -6.70 -33.35 3.19
CA PRO A 25 -8.07 -33.18 2.72
C PRO A 25 -8.10 -32.52 1.32
N SER A 26 -8.95 -33.06 0.44
CA SER A 26 -9.08 -32.55 -0.94
C SER A 26 -9.50 -31.07 -0.98
N PRO A 27 -8.92 -30.26 -1.88
CA PRO A 27 -9.27 -28.84 -1.99
C PRO A 27 -10.74 -28.66 -2.40
N ARG A 28 -11.50 -27.87 -1.63
CA ARG A 28 -12.89 -27.54 -1.96
C ARG A 28 -12.90 -26.57 -3.14
N LYS A 29 -13.63 -26.92 -4.21
CA LYS A 29 -13.81 -26.02 -5.37
C LYS A 29 -14.54 -24.74 -4.93
N PRO A 30 -14.07 -23.53 -5.29
CA PRO A 30 -14.78 -22.29 -4.99
C PRO A 30 -16.10 -22.23 -5.77
N SER A 31 -17.21 -21.90 -5.10
CA SER A 31 -18.50 -21.72 -5.75
C SER A 31 -18.57 -20.34 -6.41
N ARG A 32 -18.94 -20.30 -7.70
CA ARG A 32 -19.02 -19.06 -8.51
C ARG A 32 -20.29 -18.23 -8.22
N ALA A 33 -20.70 -18.13 -6.95
CA ALA A 33 -22.05 -17.69 -6.56
C ALA A 33 -22.16 -16.23 -6.09
N LYS A 34 -21.09 -15.44 -6.09
CA LYS A 34 -21.11 -14.02 -5.67
C LYS A 34 -20.08 -13.19 -6.44
N ALA A 35 -20.39 -12.88 -7.70
CA ALA A 35 -19.53 -12.07 -8.57
C ALA A 35 -20.09 -10.66 -8.88
N TRP A 36 -21.37 -10.40 -8.61
CA TRP A 36 -22.05 -9.13 -8.89
C TRP A 36 -22.59 -8.51 -7.58
N VAL A 37 -22.76 -7.17 -7.57
CA VAL A 37 -22.97 -6.30 -6.38
C VAL A 37 -21.65 -6.13 -5.59
N THR A 38 -20.88 -5.04 -5.69
CA THR A 38 -21.23 -3.62 -5.91
C THR A 38 -20.24 -2.84 -6.80
N HIS A 39 -20.74 -2.02 -7.72
CA HIS A 39 -20.06 -0.83 -8.28
C HIS A 39 -21.17 0.20 -8.54
N GLY A 40 -21.26 1.26 -7.73
CA GLY A 40 -22.38 2.21 -7.85
C GLY A 40 -22.54 3.20 -6.71
N ALA A 41 -21.62 4.18 -6.61
CA ALA A 41 -21.82 5.45 -5.92
C ALA A 41 -20.77 6.47 -6.39
N VAL A 42 -20.81 6.83 -7.67
CA VAL A 42 -20.07 7.98 -8.20
C VAL A 42 -20.83 9.27 -7.83
N ALA A 43 -20.05 10.30 -7.51
CA ALA A 43 -20.36 11.69 -7.17
C ALA A 43 -21.68 12.37 -7.64
N PHE A 44 -21.91 13.55 -7.03
CA PHE A 44 -22.84 14.63 -7.43
C PHE A 44 -24.34 14.47 -7.13
N VAL A 45 -24.81 15.17 -6.08
CA VAL A 45 -25.91 16.15 -6.19
C VAL A 45 -25.58 17.33 -5.27
N ALA A 46 -25.50 18.54 -5.83
CA ALA A 46 -25.41 19.78 -5.07
C ALA A 46 -26.74 20.55 -5.18
N LEU A 47 -27.04 21.34 -4.14
CA LEU A 47 -27.96 22.48 -4.16
C LEU A 47 -29.44 22.19 -4.56
N LEU A 48 -30.30 21.97 -3.57
CA LEU A 48 -31.73 22.24 -3.70
C LEU A 48 -32.10 23.56 -3.01
N VAL A 49 -32.94 24.33 -3.70
CA VAL A 49 -33.42 25.67 -3.33
C VAL A 49 -34.42 25.58 -2.17
N GLY A 50 -34.30 26.50 -1.19
CA GLY A 50 -35.26 26.66 -0.10
C GLY A 50 -35.84 28.07 -0.04
N THR A 51 -37.16 28.19 -0.25
CA THR A 51 -37.95 29.42 -0.16
C THR A 51 -39.21 29.20 0.70
N GLY A 52 -39.54 30.15 1.59
CA GLY A 52 -40.73 30.14 2.47
C GLY A 52 -40.34 30.11 3.96
N ILE A 53 -40.58 31.13 4.81
CA ILE A 53 -41.88 31.68 5.31
C ILE A 53 -42.68 30.59 6.05
N GLY A 54 -43.02 30.64 7.36
CA GLY A 54 -42.69 31.57 8.46
C GLY A 54 -43.90 31.91 9.36
N SER A 55 -43.82 31.74 10.70
CA SER A 55 -44.72 32.39 11.70
C SER A 55 -44.37 32.11 13.18
N SER A 56 -44.19 33.17 13.99
CA SER A 56 -44.45 33.39 15.45
C SER A 56 -44.58 32.21 16.45
N GLY A 57 -44.06 32.28 17.69
CA GLY A 57 -43.28 33.34 18.39
C GLY A 57 -43.23 33.14 19.93
N GLU A 58 -42.30 33.82 20.62
CA GLU A 58 -42.06 33.94 22.10
C GLU A 58 -41.97 32.63 22.95
N ALA A 59 -41.01 32.43 23.86
CA ALA A 59 -39.89 33.23 24.41
C ALA A 59 -38.74 32.24 24.82
N ASP A 60 -37.67 32.53 25.60
CA ASP A 60 -37.24 33.68 26.42
C ASP A 60 -35.70 33.57 26.71
N ALA A 61 -35.19 34.40 27.64
CA ALA A 61 -33.94 34.29 28.42
C ALA A 61 -32.56 34.55 27.74
N ASP A 62 -32.11 35.81 27.93
CA ASP A 62 -30.74 36.26 28.31
C ASP A 62 -29.49 35.90 27.48
N GLY A 63 -28.64 36.91 27.19
CA GLY A 63 -27.21 36.60 26.99
C GLY A 63 -26.22 37.50 26.22
N LYS A 64 -26.38 38.82 26.13
CA LYS A 64 -25.25 39.80 26.00
C LYS A 64 -24.36 39.84 24.71
N ALA A 65 -24.44 40.99 24.02
CA ALA A 65 -23.41 41.67 23.18
C ALA A 65 -22.86 40.97 21.91
N GLY A 66 -22.66 41.65 20.77
CA GLY A 66 -22.96 43.05 20.44
C GLY A 66 -22.02 43.64 19.38
N ALA A 67 -22.46 43.69 18.12
CA ALA A 67 -21.83 44.48 17.06
C ALA A 67 -22.79 44.72 15.87
N SER A 68 -23.55 45.82 15.92
CA SER A 68 -24.28 46.34 14.76
C SER A 68 -23.39 47.28 13.94
N ALA A 69 -23.37 47.14 12.62
CA ALA A 69 -23.30 48.27 11.66
C ALA A 69 -23.63 47.83 10.21
N LYS A 70 -24.83 48.18 9.75
CA LYS A 70 -25.18 48.39 8.33
C LYS A 70 -24.72 49.81 7.90
N PRO A 71 -24.95 50.31 6.66
CA PRO A 71 -25.20 49.68 5.34
C PRO A 71 -24.27 50.27 4.23
N GLY A 72 -24.48 49.88 2.96
CA GLY A 72 -24.17 50.77 1.82
C GLY A 72 -23.86 50.08 0.48
N PRO A 73 -24.78 50.02 -0.50
CA PRO A 73 -24.46 49.58 -1.85
C PRO A 73 -23.73 50.69 -2.62
N THR A 74 -22.46 50.48 -3.00
CA THR A 74 -21.71 51.40 -3.86
C THR A 74 -21.49 50.78 -5.23
N VAL A 75 -22.11 51.39 -6.26
CA VAL A 75 -21.86 51.05 -7.66
C VAL A 75 -20.44 51.48 -8.02
N THR A 76 -19.62 50.59 -8.56
CA THR A 76 -18.34 50.94 -9.18
C THR A 76 -18.34 50.44 -10.62
N ALA A 77 -18.49 51.36 -11.56
CA ALA A 77 -18.15 51.15 -12.96
C ALA A 77 -16.67 51.52 -13.14
N THR A 78 -15.88 50.72 -13.88
CA THR A 78 -14.51 51.09 -14.26
C THR A 78 -14.21 50.63 -15.67
N ALA A 79 -13.50 51.49 -16.40
CA ALA A 79 -13.48 51.54 -17.85
C ALA A 79 -12.48 50.61 -18.53
N THR A 80 -12.76 50.36 -19.81
CA THR A 80 -11.84 49.89 -20.85
C THR A 80 -10.50 50.64 -20.83
N ALA A 81 -9.40 49.90 -20.94
CA ALA A 81 -8.10 50.42 -21.37
C ALA A 81 -7.62 49.65 -22.61
N THR A 82 -7.61 50.35 -23.76
CA THR A 82 -7.01 49.89 -25.03
C THR A 82 -5.62 50.52 -25.19
N ALA A 83 -4.80 49.96 -26.09
CA ALA A 83 -3.48 50.45 -26.55
C ALA A 83 -2.29 50.00 -25.67
N ARG A 84 -1.12 49.65 -26.24
CA ARG A 84 -0.73 49.50 -27.67
C ARG A 84 0.61 48.76 -27.75
N GLU A 85 0.72 47.80 -28.67
CA GLU A 85 2.02 47.19 -28.98
C GLU A 85 3.00 48.22 -29.54
N THR A 86 4.27 48.10 -29.16
CA THR A 86 5.39 48.82 -29.77
C THR A 86 6.44 47.81 -30.20
N ALA A 87 6.42 47.45 -31.48
CA ALA A 87 7.48 46.64 -32.09
C ALA A 87 8.80 47.44 -32.12
N LYS A 88 9.91 46.81 -31.72
CA LYS A 88 11.25 47.40 -31.86
C LYS A 88 12.33 46.36 -32.20
N ALA A 89 12.85 46.49 -33.42
CA ALA A 89 14.14 46.01 -33.93
C ALA A 89 14.46 44.51 -33.85
N ALA A 90 14.46 43.86 -35.02
CA ALA A 90 15.02 42.52 -35.21
C ALA A 90 16.56 42.55 -35.35
N PRO A 91 17.31 41.63 -34.71
CA PRO A 91 18.68 41.29 -35.09
C PRO A 91 18.71 40.25 -36.23
N ALA A 92 19.85 40.17 -36.91
CA ALA A 92 20.07 39.39 -38.15
C ALA A 92 19.91 37.86 -38.00
N PRO A 93 19.63 37.13 -39.10
CA PRO A 93 19.43 35.67 -39.06
C PRO A 93 20.75 34.91 -38.83
N THR A 94 21.01 34.52 -37.59
CA THR A 94 22.06 33.54 -37.26
C THR A 94 21.65 32.16 -37.76
N VAL A 95 22.50 31.50 -38.56
CA VAL A 95 22.26 30.16 -39.10
C VAL A 95 22.48 29.10 -38.01
N THR A 96 21.46 28.87 -37.19
CA THR A 96 21.45 27.79 -36.20
C THR A 96 21.23 26.45 -36.89
N LYS A 97 22.28 25.62 -37.00
CA LYS A 97 22.14 24.22 -37.43
C LYS A 97 21.44 23.42 -36.32
N THR A 98 20.12 23.23 -36.47
CA THR A 98 19.34 22.34 -35.62
C THR A 98 19.76 20.89 -35.84
N VAL A 99 20.67 20.38 -35.00
CA VAL A 99 20.89 18.94 -34.88
C VAL A 99 19.70 18.37 -34.13
N THR A 100 18.81 17.69 -34.85
CA THR A 100 17.65 16.98 -34.27
C THR A 100 18.15 15.76 -33.48
N ALA A 101 18.68 16.00 -32.29
CA ALA A 101 18.92 14.96 -31.30
C ALA A 101 17.56 14.39 -30.87
N LYS A 102 17.19 13.23 -31.41
CA LYS A 102 16.00 12.49 -30.98
C LYS A 102 16.09 12.29 -29.46
N PRO A 103 15.16 12.81 -28.65
CA PRO A 103 15.29 12.76 -27.20
C PRO A 103 15.36 11.30 -26.76
N LYS A 104 16.49 10.92 -26.15
CA LYS A 104 16.65 9.61 -25.54
C LYS A 104 15.64 9.52 -24.40
N LYS A 105 14.59 8.71 -24.59
CA LYS A 105 13.54 8.49 -23.59
C LYS A 105 14.19 8.05 -22.28
N THR A 106 14.21 8.93 -21.29
CA THR A 106 14.63 8.59 -19.92
C THR A 106 13.56 7.68 -19.34
N GLU A 107 13.84 6.39 -19.30
CA GLU A 107 12.97 5.41 -18.68
C GLU A 107 13.02 5.59 -17.16
N LYS A 108 11.86 5.58 -16.50
CA LYS A 108 11.76 5.66 -15.03
C LYS A 108 12.53 4.44 -14.46
N PRO A 109 13.36 4.60 -13.41
CA PRO A 109 13.94 3.46 -12.72
C PRO A 109 12.87 2.44 -12.34
N GLY A 110 13.16 1.16 -12.57
CA GLY A 110 12.25 0.06 -12.23
C GLY A 110 12.07 -0.11 -10.71
N PRO A 111 11.14 -0.97 -10.28
CA PRO A 111 10.89 -1.23 -8.87
C PRO A 111 12.17 -1.67 -8.11
N PRO A 112 12.36 -1.24 -6.86
CA PRO A 112 13.54 -1.56 -6.07
C PRO A 112 13.71 -3.07 -5.80
N SER A 113 14.96 -3.49 -5.68
CA SER A 113 15.37 -4.87 -5.38
C SER A 113 15.82 -5.06 -3.92
N THR A 114 15.56 -4.09 -3.05
CA THR A 114 15.84 -4.12 -1.61
C THR A 114 14.82 -3.25 -0.89
N PHE A 115 14.28 -3.70 0.24
CA PHE A 115 13.20 -3.02 0.97
C PHE A 115 13.15 -3.42 2.46
N SER A 116 12.41 -2.66 3.26
CA SER A 116 12.27 -2.86 4.71
C SER A 116 11.68 -4.23 5.05
N GLY A 117 12.03 -4.78 6.21
CA GLY A 117 11.43 -6.00 6.73
C GLY A 117 10.07 -5.82 7.39
N ASP A 118 9.57 -4.59 7.45
CA ASP A 118 8.18 -4.24 7.77
C ASP A 118 7.51 -3.55 6.57
N GLY A 119 6.28 -3.96 6.24
CA GLY A 119 5.45 -3.32 5.22
C GLY A 119 4.53 -4.27 4.47
N GLU A 120 3.79 -3.71 3.51
CA GLU A 120 3.02 -4.44 2.50
C GLU A 120 3.31 -3.82 1.13
N TYR A 121 3.58 -4.67 0.13
CA TYR A 121 4.14 -4.25 -1.16
C TYR A 121 3.49 -4.99 -2.32
N LEU A 122 3.05 -4.27 -3.36
CA LEU A 122 2.60 -4.87 -4.61
C LEU A 122 3.81 -5.26 -5.48
N VAL A 123 3.98 -6.56 -5.69
CA VAL A 123 5.15 -7.10 -6.39
C VAL A 123 5.06 -6.82 -7.89
N GLY A 124 6.09 -6.16 -8.41
CA GLY A 124 6.17 -5.66 -9.78
C GLY A 124 5.85 -4.17 -9.92
N GLU A 125 5.40 -3.51 -8.85
CA GLU A 125 5.15 -2.07 -8.80
C GLU A 125 5.96 -1.40 -7.68
N ASP A 126 5.77 -1.82 -6.42
CA ASP A 126 6.48 -1.29 -5.25
C ASP A 126 7.86 -1.93 -5.06
N ILE A 127 7.99 -3.21 -5.39
CA ILE A 127 9.22 -4.00 -5.30
C ILE A 127 9.35 -4.93 -6.52
N ALA A 128 10.57 -5.25 -6.96
CA ALA A 128 10.77 -6.12 -8.11
C ALA A 128 10.32 -7.58 -7.83
N ALA A 129 9.80 -8.28 -8.84
CA ALA A 129 9.58 -9.72 -8.73
C ALA A 129 10.91 -10.50 -8.66
N GLY A 130 10.92 -11.65 -7.99
CA GLY A 130 12.09 -12.55 -7.87
C GLY A 130 12.26 -13.16 -6.49
N THR A 131 13.37 -13.87 -6.27
CA THR A 131 13.71 -14.45 -4.96
C THR A 131 14.43 -13.44 -4.08
N TYR A 132 14.02 -13.34 -2.82
CA TYR A 132 14.58 -12.47 -1.79
C TYR A 132 15.16 -13.29 -0.64
N LYS A 133 16.08 -12.68 0.10
CA LYS A 133 16.67 -13.18 1.35
C LYS A 133 16.55 -12.13 2.46
N THR A 134 16.34 -12.57 3.69
CA THR A 134 16.42 -11.76 4.92
C THR A 134 17.34 -12.45 5.92
N ALA A 135 17.85 -11.70 6.91
CA ALA A 135 18.58 -12.26 8.06
C ALA A 135 17.65 -12.90 9.12
N GLY A 136 16.33 -12.76 8.98
CA GLY A 136 15.34 -13.20 9.97
C GLY A 136 14.77 -12.01 10.74
N GLY A 137 14.17 -12.26 11.89
CA GLY A 137 13.68 -11.21 12.80
C GLY A 137 14.51 -11.17 14.07
N ASP A 138 14.50 -10.04 14.78
CA ASP A 138 15.09 -9.92 16.10
C ASP A 138 14.07 -10.21 17.22
N GLY A 139 14.56 -10.86 18.28
CA GLY A 139 13.76 -11.18 19.46
C GLY A 139 12.76 -12.35 19.30
N SER A 140 12.02 -12.60 20.38
CA SER A 140 11.27 -13.86 20.62
C SER A 140 10.06 -14.11 19.73
N PHE A 141 9.70 -13.20 18.82
CA PHE A 141 8.50 -13.31 17.99
C PHE A 141 8.78 -13.65 16.52
N GLY A 142 10.04 -13.60 16.09
CA GLY A 142 10.47 -13.92 14.74
C GLY A 142 9.92 -13.01 13.63
N CYS A 143 10.48 -13.21 12.44
CA CYS A 143 10.13 -12.51 11.20
C CYS A 143 8.92 -13.19 10.55
N TYR A 144 7.79 -12.50 10.46
CA TYR A 144 6.62 -12.98 9.73
C TYR A 144 6.62 -12.45 8.29
N TRP A 145 6.29 -13.30 7.34
CA TRP A 145 5.94 -12.85 5.99
C TRP A 145 4.76 -13.63 5.41
N ALA A 146 4.04 -13.00 4.50
CA ALA A 146 2.98 -13.60 3.70
C ALA A 146 3.00 -13.08 2.26
N ARG A 147 2.72 -13.97 1.31
CA ARG A 147 2.34 -13.65 -0.07
C ARG A 147 0.82 -13.77 -0.16
N LEU A 148 0.17 -12.74 -0.68
CA LEU A 148 -1.29 -12.61 -0.74
C LEU A 148 -1.76 -12.43 -2.20
N LYS A 149 -2.96 -12.92 -2.50
CA LYS A 149 -3.62 -12.78 -3.81
C LYS A 149 -4.16 -11.36 -4.04
N ASP A 150 -4.47 -10.65 -2.97
CA ASP A 150 -5.02 -9.29 -2.92
C ASP A 150 -4.73 -8.67 -1.54
N ALA A 151 -5.04 -7.38 -1.38
CA ALA A 151 -4.85 -6.60 -0.15
C ALA A 151 -6.08 -6.58 0.77
N SER A 152 -6.96 -7.60 0.71
CA SER A 152 -8.19 -7.63 1.54
C SER A 152 -7.92 -7.78 3.04
N GLY A 153 -6.78 -8.35 3.42
CA GLY A 153 -6.48 -8.76 4.80
C GLY A 153 -7.18 -10.06 5.23
N GLU A 154 -7.95 -10.70 4.35
CA GLU A 154 -8.68 -11.93 4.64
C GLU A 154 -7.75 -13.17 4.68
N PHE A 155 -8.10 -14.16 5.50
CA PHE A 155 -7.33 -15.40 5.60
C PHE A 155 -7.29 -16.19 4.28
N ASP A 156 -8.34 -16.09 3.46
CA ASP A 156 -8.40 -16.75 2.16
C ASP A 156 -7.54 -16.04 1.09
N ALA A 157 -6.98 -14.87 1.40
CA ALA A 157 -6.04 -14.16 0.53
C ALA A 157 -4.62 -14.72 0.59
N ILE A 158 -4.27 -15.48 1.64
CA ILE A 158 -2.92 -15.99 1.87
C ILE A 158 -2.60 -17.11 0.85
N ILE A 159 -1.62 -16.85 -0.02
CA ILE A 159 -1.03 -17.84 -0.95
C ILE A 159 -0.01 -18.71 -0.21
N ALA A 160 0.84 -18.08 0.60
CA ALA A 160 1.84 -18.72 1.44
C ALA A 160 2.26 -17.75 2.55
N ASN A 161 2.57 -18.25 3.75
CA ASN A 161 3.17 -17.47 4.82
C ASN A 161 4.21 -18.29 5.58
N ASN A 162 5.03 -17.63 6.42
CA ASN A 162 5.92 -18.30 7.36
C ASN A 162 6.33 -17.38 8.52
N ASN A 163 6.74 -17.98 9.64
CA ASN A 163 7.43 -17.34 10.75
C ASN A 163 8.88 -17.84 10.79
N LEU A 164 9.81 -16.97 10.42
CA LEU A 164 11.24 -17.26 10.39
C LEU A 164 11.89 -16.93 11.75
N GLU A 165 12.50 -17.93 12.37
CA GLU A 165 13.34 -17.79 13.58
C GLU A 165 14.78 -17.31 13.26
N GLY A 166 15.12 -17.17 11.98
CA GLY A 166 16.46 -16.80 11.51
C GLY A 166 16.49 -16.52 10.01
N PRO A 167 17.65 -16.59 9.35
CA PRO A 167 17.79 -16.27 7.93
C PRO A 167 16.87 -17.11 7.05
N GLY A 168 16.21 -16.45 6.10
CA GLY A 168 15.22 -17.10 5.24
C GLY A 168 15.12 -16.50 3.85
N ARG A 169 14.34 -17.16 3.00
CA ARG A 169 14.14 -16.80 1.59
C ARG A 169 12.68 -16.93 1.20
N VAL A 170 12.27 -16.12 0.23
CA VAL A 170 10.92 -16.15 -0.37
C VAL A 170 11.03 -15.80 -1.85
N THR A 171 10.21 -16.41 -2.71
CA THR A 171 10.07 -16.00 -4.12
C THR A 171 8.76 -15.24 -4.29
N LEU A 172 8.86 -14.02 -4.79
CA LEU A 172 7.76 -13.07 -4.99
C LEU A 172 7.41 -13.00 -6.48
N ASN A 173 6.18 -13.32 -6.84
CA ASN A 173 5.72 -13.25 -8.23
C ASN A 173 5.04 -11.90 -8.50
N LYS A 174 5.14 -11.41 -9.74
CA LYS A 174 4.47 -10.17 -10.15
C LYS A 174 2.94 -10.29 -9.99
N GLY A 175 2.32 -9.25 -9.42
CA GLY A 175 0.88 -9.15 -9.19
C GLY A 175 0.40 -9.73 -7.85
N GLU A 176 1.30 -10.32 -7.06
CA GLU A 176 1.02 -10.70 -5.67
C GLU A 176 1.32 -9.52 -4.73
N TYR A 177 0.67 -9.50 -3.57
CA TYR A 177 1.06 -8.63 -2.46
C TYR A 177 2.03 -9.38 -1.55
N PHE A 178 3.07 -8.70 -1.06
CA PHE A 178 3.99 -9.23 -0.06
C PHE A 178 3.87 -8.43 1.23
N GLN A 179 3.34 -9.05 2.28
CA GLN A 179 3.30 -8.49 3.63
C GLN A 179 4.47 -9.07 4.43
N THR A 180 5.21 -8.22 5.15
CA THR A 180 6.33 -8.62 6.01
C THR A 180 6.28 -7.83 7.32
N LYS A 181 6.59 -8.47 8.45
CA LYS A 181 6.57 -7.87 9.78
C LYS A 181 7.70 -8.39 10.66
N ARG A 182 8.42 -7.50 11.35
CA ARG A 182 9.55 -7.78 12.25
C ARG A 182 10.67 -8.57 11.57
N CYS A 183 10.93 -8.28 10.31
CA CYS A 183 12.06 -8.86 9.58
C CYS A 183 13.20 -7.85 9.48
N ALA A 184 14.42 -8.35 9.30
CA ALA A 184 15.50 -7.58 8.74
C ALA A 184 15.23 -7.31 7.25
N GLU A 185 15.90 -6.28 6.72
CA GLU A 185 15.86 -5.86 5.32
C GLU A 185 15.89 -7.03 4.32
N TRP A 186 14.93 -7.04 3.40
CA TRP A 186 14.85 -8.02 2.32
C TRP A 186 15.71 -7.57 1.15
N LYS A 187 16.61 -8.45 0.70
CA LYS A 187 17.48 -8.23 -0.47
C LYS A 187 17.19 -9.25 -1.54
N LYS A 188 17.02 -8.82 -2.79
CA LYS A 188 16.88 -9.75 -3.91
C LYS A 188 18.15 -10.62 -3.99
N ALA A 189 17.95 -11.93 -4.02
CA ALA A 189 18.99 -12.86 -4.43
C ALA A 189 19.15 -12.73 -5.95
N GLY A 190 20.41 -12.63 -6.40
CA GLY A 190 20.76 -12.41 -7.81
C GLY A 190 20.18 -13.45 -8.75
#